data_AF-A0A6B0X2I7-F1
#
_entry.id   AF-A0A6B0X2I7-F1
#
_cell.length_a   1.000
_cell.length_b   1.000
_cell.length_c   1.000
_cell.angle_alpha   90.00
_cell.angle_beta   90.00
_cell.angle_gamma   90.00
#
_symmetry.space_group_name_H-M   'P 1'
#
loop_
_entity.id
_entity.type
_entity.pdbx_description
1 polymer ?
#
loop_
_entity_poly.entity_id
_entity_poly.type
_entity_poly.pdbx_seq_one_letter_code
_entity_poly.pdbx_strand_id
1 'polypeptide(L)'
;MADKITRGPLRWLRGDMHNHCEDHALVAELLQGVGDALDFIALTNHAQKPVFFEQHRMIEQARRILPGFPIFFGLEWNAPMGGHAGLVFPIGDREAENAYAFAAAHDRLGAAAPSSVEAALDHLNALPAAERPVLFFNHPAAGQWSTESINRYLAADGALGGVEAAGLVVGIEALHGHQAHAKVAAMDPCAYPGGAIGGLLDQVYACQRPFSLLLNSDFHVHKQWHQPDYPLGVFNHVRVGVEAGHPPTPEAIFAGLRRGRTCAAQGYWLDLGDFSADDHFIGDTWTGGPGVLRVVFEATEAVEKVELIGRWQPNAAPAVLECLESRPAGSCEWMLKIPSDAQGFVRLRIIAESRVRPTPGPPGPKHFLSSAILLDASRDR
;
A
#
# COMPACT_ATOMS: atom_id res chain seq x y z
N MET A 1 34.12 6.90 1.52
CA MET A 1 33.35 7.55 2.60
C MET A 1 32.14 8.19 1.95
N ALA A 2 31.00 7.50 1.97
CA ALA A 2 29.76 7.96 1.34
C ALA A 2 28.95 8.74 2.39
N ASP A 3 29.00 10.06 2.32
CA ASP A 3 28.25 10.94 3.21
C ASP A 3 26.88 11.22 2.58
N LYS A 4 25.87 10.57 3.18
CA LYS A 4 24.51 11.06 3.42
C LYS A 4 23.73 11.61 2.22
N ILE A 5 22.97 10.71 1.58
CA ILE A 5 21.58 11.05 1.26
C ILE A 5 20.96 11.52 2.57
N THR A 6 20.49 12.76 2.61
CA THR A 6 19.71 13.27 3.74
C THR A 6 18.49 12.35 3.86
N ARG A 7 18.53 11.41 4.80
CA ARG A 7 17.37 10.59 5.14
C ARG A 7 16.33 11.58 5.64
N GLY A 8 15.23 11.73 4.91
CA GLY A 8 14.09 12.53 5.37
C GLY A 8 13.61 12.09 6.75
N PRO A 9 12.60 12.76 7.33
CA PRO A 9 12.09 12.44 8.65
C PRO A 9 11.36 11.10 8.71
N LEU A 10 11.29 10.36 7.60
CA LEU A 10 10.69 9.04 7.52
C LEU A 10 11.76 7.96 7.39
N ARG A 11 11.64 6.92 8.21
CA ARG A 11 12.24 5.61 8.00
C ARG A 11 11.22 4.76 7.22
N TRP A 12 11.64 4.21 6.09
CA TRP A 12 10.82 3.30 5.29
C TRP A 12 10.96 1.86 5.78
N LEU A 13 9.86 1.27 6.24
CA LEU A 13 9.75 -0.15 6.58
C LEU A 13 9.14 -0.91 5.41
N ARG A 14 9.69 -2.04 5.04
CA ARG A 14 9.20 -2.88 3.95
C ARG A 14 8.21 -3.91 4.50
N GLY A 15 7.13 -4.14 3.79
CA GLY A 15 6.21 -5.19 4.18
C GLY A 15 5.43 -5.79 3.04
N ASP A 16 4.73 -6.86 3.39
CA ASP A 16 3.80 -7.57 2.53
C ASP A 16 2.55 -7.93 3.34
N MET A 17 1.43 -7.34 2.98
CA MET A 17 0.16 -7.49 3.70
C MET A 17 -0.86 -8.33 2.95
N HIS A 18 -0.49 -8.97 1.84
CA HIS A 18 -1.42 -9.78 1.06
C HIS A 18 -0.72 -11.03 0.53
N ASN A 19 -0.92 -12.16 1.23
CA ASN A 19 -0.37 -13.47 0.87
C ASN A 19 -1.19 -14.61 1.51
N HIS A 20 -0.97 -15.83 1.02
CA HIS A 20 -1.80 -16.98 1.31
C HIS A 20 -0.98 -18.22 1.67
N CYS A 21 -1.28 -18.77 2.83
CA CYS A 21 -0.77 -20.03 3.34
C CYS A 21 -1.94 -20.89 3.80
N GLU A 22 -2.41 -21.77 2.92
CA GLU A 22 -3.58 -22.61 3.17
C GLU A 22 -3.21 -24.01 3.68
N ASP A 23 -1.98 -24.16 4.18
CA ASP A 23 -1.45 -25.40 4.75
C ASP A 23 -0.48 -25.08 5.90
N HIS A 24 -0.79 -25.54 7.10
CA HIS A 24 0.04 -25.36 8.30
C HIS A 24 1.47 -25.88 8.12
N ALA A 25 1.65 -26.95 7.32
CA ALA A 25 2.96 -27.52 7.08
C ALA A 25 3.88 -26.59 6.28
N LEU A 26 3.32 -25.63 5.55
CA LEU A 26 4.05 -24.74 4.65
C LEU A 26 4.39 -23.38 5.27
N VAL A 27 4.06 -23.14 6.54
CA VAL A 27 4.37 -21.86 7.21
C VAL A 27 5.87 -21.57 7.21
N ALA A 28 6.71 -22.58 7.44
CA ALA A 28 8.17 -22.39 7.40
C ALA A 28 8.69 -22.05 6.01
N GLU A 29 8.08 -22.64 4.97
CA GLU A 29 8.42 -22.36 3.57
C GLU A 29 7.97 -20.95 3.15
N LEU A 30 6.77 -20.53 3.58
CA LEU A 30 6.26 -19.17 3.35
C LEU A 30 7.23 -18.10 3.87
N LEU A 31 7.84 -18.35 5.03
CA LEU A 31 8.69 -17.40 5.74
C LEU A 31 10.15 -17.42 5.27
N GLN A 32 10.50 -18.25 4.31
CA GLN A 32 11.88 -18.35 3.83
C GLN A 32 12.36 -17.00 3.27
N GLY A 33 13.40 -16.43 3.88
CA GLY A 33 14.00 -15.15 3.46
C GLY A 33 13.23 -13.89 3.88
N VAL A 34 12.07 -14.03 4.56
CA VAL A 34 11.25 -12.88 4.98
C VAL A 34 12.03 -11.92 5.88
N GLY A 35 12.75 -12.44 6.88
CA GLY A 35 13.51 -11.62 7.83
C GLY A 35 14.68 -10.85 7.23
N ASP A 36 15.14 -11.21 6.03
CA ASP A 36 16.21 -10.52 5.32
C ASP A 36 15.67 -9.43 4.38
N ALA A 37 14.43 -9.60 3.90
CA ALA A 37 13.83 -8.79 2.84
C ALA A 37 12.81 -7.76 3.36
N LEU A 38 12.04 -8.12 4.39
CA LEU A 38 10.90 -7.38 4.91
C LEU A 38 11.10 -7.01 6.39
N ASP A 39 10.40 -5.98 6.83
CA ASP A 39 10.33 -5.55 8.24
C ASP A 39 9.03 -6.01 8.92
N PHE A 40 7.98 -6.33 8.15
CA PHE A 40 6.71 -6.87 8.66
C PHE A 40 5.94 -7.65 7.59
N ILE A 41 5.01 -8.50 8.01
CA ILE A 41 4.05 -9.18 7.12
C ILE A 41 2.66 -9.27 7.75
N ALA A 42 1.62 -9.45 6.93
CA ALA A 42 0.32 -9.95 7.39
C ALA A 42 -0.01 -11.27 6.70
N LEU A 43 -0.52 -12.26 7.43
CA LEU A 43 -1.08 -13.48 6.83
C LEU A 43 -2.56 -13.24 6.55
N THR A 44 -2.99 -13.38 5.29
CA THR A 44 -4.30 -12.93 4.83
C THR A 44 -5.00 -13.97 3.97
N ASN A 45 -5.19 -15.18 4.49
CA ASN A 45 -5.95 -16.19 3.76
C ASN A 45 -7.36 -15.68 3.43
N HIS A 46 -7.90 -16.20 2.33
CA HIS A 46 -9.29 -16.02 1.93
C HIS A 46 -10.29 -16.36 3.04
N ALA A 47 -11.11 -15.40 3.43
CA ALA A 47 -12.01 -15.50 4.59
C ALA A 47 -13.09 -16.58 4.49
N GLN A 48 -13.50 -16.94 3.27
CA GLN A 48 -14.51 -17.98 3.03
C GLN A 48 -13.97 -19.41 3.19
N LYS A 49 -12.64 -19.59 3.30
CA LYS A 49 -12.04 -20.93 3.34
C LYS A 49 -11.99 -21.46 4.78
N PRO A 50 -12.25 -22.76 5.02
CA PRO A 50 -12.17 -23.32 6.38
C PRO A 50 -10.83 -23.10 7.07
N VAL A 51 -9.72 -23.16 6.31
CA VAL A 51 -8.36 -22.95 6.84
C VAL A 51 -8.16 -21.56 7.45
N PHE A 52 -8.91 -20.54 7.00
CA PHE A 52 -8.87 -19.21 7.60
C PHE A 52 -9.22 -19.25 9.08
N PHE A 53 -10.23 -20.03 9.49
CA PHE A 53 -10.64 -20.19 10.89
C PHE A 53 -9.63 -20.95 11.78
N GLU A 54 -8.53 -21.41 11.19
CA GLU A 54 -7.40 -22.01 11.89
C GLU A 54 -6.13 -21.16 11.80
N GLN A 55 -6.17 -20.00 11.12
CA GLN A 55 -5.00 -19.16 10.83
C GLN A 55 -4.26 -18.68 12.08
N HIS A 56 -4.93 -18.55 13.23
CA HIS A 56 -4.28 -18.26 14.52
C HIS A 56 -3.11 -19.21 14.81
N ARG A 57 -3.24 -20.50 14.47
CA ARG A 57 -2.18 -21.50 14.63
C ARG A 57 -0.99 -21.23 13.71
N MET A 58 -1.25 -20.78 12.49
CA MET A 58 -0.22 -20.40 11.52
C MET A 58 0.55 -19.19 12.02
N ILE A 59 -0.15 -18.18 12.55
CA ILE A 59 0.46 -16.96 13.08
C ILE A 59 1.29 -17.27 14.33
N GLU A 60 0.79 -18.11 15.25
CA GLU A 60 1.56 -18.59 16.40
C GLU A 60 2.82 -19.35 15.98
N GLN A 61 2.74 -20.18 14.94
CA GLN A 61 3.91 -20.86 14.37
C GLN A 61 4.88 -19.86 13.73
N ALA A 62 4.37 -18.90 12.95
CA ALA A 62 5.18 -17.89 12.28
C ALA A 62 5.93 -17.00 13.28
N ARG A 63 5.27 -16.56 14.35
CA ARG A 63 5.88 -15.78 15.44
C ARG A 63 6.91 -16.57 16.24
N ARG A 64 6.80 -17.90 16.30
CA ARG A 64 7.85 -18.77 16.86
C ARG A 64 9.06 -18.89 15.94
N ILE A 65 8.85 -18.91 14.62
CA ILE A 65 9.94 -18.99 13.61
C ILE A 65 10.70 -17.66 13.51
N LEU A 66 9.99 -16.52 13.59
CA LEU A 66 10.57 -15.17 13.56
C LEU A 66 10.22 -14.39 14.85
N PRO A 67 10.85 -14.70 16.01
CA PRO A 67 10.57 -14.01 17.26
C PRO A 67 10.83 -12.50 17.17
N GLY A 68 9.85 -11.71 17.62
CA GLY A 68 9.94 -10.25 17.62
C GLY A 68 9.72 -9.58 16.25
N PHE A 69 9.51 -10.36 15.18
CA PHE A 69 9.12 -9.84 13.89
C PHE A 69 7.62 -9.50 13.88
N PRO A 70 7.19 -8.30 13.43
CA PRO A 70 5.79 -7.97 13.29
C PRO A 70 5.08 -8.86 12.25
N ILE A 71 4.27 -9.79 12.75
CA ILE A 71 3.42 -10.68 11.94
C ILE A 71 1.97 -10.40 12.33
N PHE A 72 1.22 -9.79 11.43
CA PHE A 72 -0.15 -9.38 11.66
C PHE A 72 -1.15 -10.48 11.26
N PHE A 73 -2.27 -10.50 11.97
CA PHE A 73 -3.44 -11.27 11.57
C PHE A 73 -4.25 -10.47 10.56
N GLY A 74 -4.54 -11.04 9.39
CA GLY A 74 -5.48 -10.43 8.47
C GLY A 74 -6.32 -11.44 7.69
N LEU A 75 -7.09 -10.94 6.75
CA LEU A 75 -7.86 -11.76 5.82
C LEU A 75 -7.98 -11.07 4.47
N GLU A 76 -8.15 -11.89 3.44
CA GLU A 76 -8.71 -11.42 2.18
C GLU A 76 -10.23 -11.62 2.20
N TRP A 77 -10.95 -10.50 2.26
CA TRP A 77 -12.39 -10.43 2.38
C TRP A 77 -13.07 -10.35 1.00
N ASN A 78 -14.08 -11.19 0.77
CA ASN A 78 -15.03 -11.02 -0.34
C ASN A 78 -15.99 -9.87 -0.02
N ALA A 79 -15.57 -8.67 -0.40
CA ALA A 79 -16.22 -7.43 -0.03
C ALA A 79 -17.54 -7.18 -0.82
N PRO A 80 -18.59 -6.61 -0.20
CA PRO A 80 -19.77 -6.11 -0.91
C PRO A 80 -19.43 -4.92 -1.82
N MET A 81 -20.14 -4.80 -2.94
CA MET A 81 -19.91 -3.74 -3.96
C MET A 81 -18.49 -3.68 -4.52
N GLY A 82 -17.73 -4.77 -4.43
CA GLY A 82 -16.37 -4.84 -4.96
C GLY A 82 -15.90 -6.26 -5.27
N GLY A 83 -14.57 -6.39 -5.38
CA GLY A 83 -13.87 -7.66 -5.49
C GLY A 83 -13.41 -8.16 -4.13
N HIS A 84 -12.09 -8.15 -3.93
CA HIS A 84 -11.47 -8.51 -2.67
C HIS A 84 -10.89 -7.28 -1.97
N ALA A 85 -10.94 -7.28 -0.64
CA ALA A 85 -10.29 -6.28 0.20
C ALA A 85 -9.45 -6.97 1.28
N GLY A 86 -8.27 -6.44 1.55
CA GLY A 86 -7.44 -6.86 2.67
C GLY A 86 -7.92 -6.20 3.95
N LEU A 87 -8.06 -6.97 5.02
CA LEU A 87 -8.27 -6.48 6.38
C LEU A 87 -7.13 -6.97 7.26
N VAL A 88 -6.42 -6.06 7.93
CA VAL A 88 -5.27 -6.40 8.78
C VAL A 88 -5.49 -5.83 10.18
N PHE A 89 -5.50 -6.71 11.18
CA PHE A 89 -5.73 -6.37 12.58
C PHE A 89 -4.42 -6.02 13.29
N PRO A 90 -4.43 -5.06 14.23
CA PRO A 90 -3.32 -4.84 15.14
C PRO A 90 -3.01 -6.11 15.92
N ILE A 91 -1.73 -6.29 16.26
CA ILE A 91 -1.30 -7.43 17.09
C ILE A 91 -1.94 -7.31 18.47
N GLY A 92 -2.67 -8.34 18.89
CA GLY A 92 -3.28 -8.38 20.21
C GLY A 92 -4.04 -9.67 20.50
N ASP A 93 -4.48 -9.83 21.74
CA ASP A 93 -5.07 -11.08 22.24
C ASP A 93 -6.37 -11.50 21.51
N ARG A 94 -7.07 -10.53 20.91
CA ARG A 94 -8.35 -10.74 20.21
C ARG A 94 -8.26 -10.63 18.69
N GLU A 95 -7.05 -10.53 18.11
CA GLU A 95 -6.90 -10.34 16.66
C GLU A 95 -7.59 -11.46 15.85
N ALA A 96 -7.49 -12.71 16.31
CA ALA A 96 -8.12 -13.86 15.66
C ALA A 96 -9.64 -13.89 15.89
N GLU A 97 -10.09 -13.64 17.12
CA GLU A 97 -11.52 -13.58 17.47
C GLU A 97 -12.25 -12.52 16.64
N ASN A 98 -11.69 -11.31 16.58
CA ASN A 98 -12.23 -10.19 15.82
C ASN A 98 -12.27 -10.53 14.32
N ALA A 99 -11.20 -11.11 13.78
CA ALA A 99 -11.14 -11.50 12.37
C ALA A 99 -12.17 -12.59 12.01
N TYR A 100 -12.33 -13.62 12.85
CA TYR A 100 -13.31 -14.69 12.62
C TYR A 100 -14.74 -14.20 12.77
N ALA A 101 -15.02 -13.39 13.79
CA ALA A 101 -16.34 -12.80 13.99
C ALA A 101 -16.74 -11.92 12.79
N PHE A 102 -15.81 -11.12 12.29
CA PHE A 102 -16.03 -10.32 11.09
C PHE A 102 -16.28 -11.20 9.85
N ALA A 103 -15.41 -12.16 9.57
CA ALA A 103 -15.55 -13.02 8.39
C ALA A 103 -16.87 -13.80 8.38
N ALA A 104 -17.25 -14.40 9.51
CA ALA A 104 -18.49 -15.16 9.63
C ALA A 104 -19.75 -14.30 9.41
N ALA A 105 -19.69 -13.03 9.79
CA ALA A 105 -20.81 -12.10 9.67
C ALA A 105 -20.88 -11.38 8.32
N HIS A 106 -19.72 -11.10 7.69
CA HIS A 106 -19.63 -10.13 6.60
C HIS A 106 -18.95 -10.62 5.32
N ASP A 107 -18.29 -11.78 5.31
CA ASP A 107 -17.74 -12.32 4.06
C ASP A 107 -18.86 -12.70 3.09
N ARG A 108 -18.89 -12.11 1.89
CA ARG A 108 -19.98 -12.33 0.94
C ARG A 108 -20.15 -13.78 0.49
N LEU A 109 -19.09 -14.58 0.54
CA LEU A 109 -19.13 -15.99 0.14
C LEU A 109 -19.22 -16.96 1.33
N GLY A 110 -18.87 -16.51 2.54
CA GLY A 110 -18.92 -17.31 3.77
C GLY A 110 -20.11 -17.01 4.70
N ALA A 111 -20.69 -15.82 4.65
CA ALA A 111 -21.76 -15.40 5.56
C ALA A 111 -23.12 -16.01 5.20
N ALA A 112 -23.94 -16.27 6.22
CA ALA A 112 -25.28 -16.82 6.05
C ALA A 112 -26.25 -15.88 5.33
N ALA A 113 -26.00 -14.58 5.37
CA ALA A 113 -26.78 -13.56 4.69
C ALA A 113 -25.86 -12.48 4.07
N PRO A 114 -26.26 -11.86 2.95
CA PRO A 114 -25.49 -10.77 2.36
C PRO A 114 -25.31 -9.60 3.33
N SER A 115 -24.07 -9.12 3.48
CA SER A 115 -23.76 -7.89 4.24
C SER A 115 -23.75 -6.66 3.34
N SER A 116 -24.17 -5.51 3.87
CA SER A 116 -23.90 -4.20 3.26
C SER A 116 -22.49 -3.69 3.60
N VAL A 117 -22.04 -2.66 2.89
CA VAL A 117 -20.80 -1.93 3.21
C VAL A 117 -20.91 -1.28 4.59
N GLU A 118 -22.04 -0.63 4.87
CA GLU A 118 -22.28 0.08 6.13
C GLU A 118 -22.24 -0.88 7.32
N ALA A 119 -22.96 -2.00 7.26
CA ALA A 119 -23.00 -2.95 8.36
C ALA A 119 -21.62 -3.56 8.66
N ALA A 120 -20.81 -3.79 7.62
CA ALA A 120 -19.45 -4.28 7.79
C ALA A 120 -18.54 -3.23 8.44
N LEU A 121 -18.60 -1.97 8.01
CA LEU A 121 -17.78 -0.92 8.60
C LEU A 121 -18.25 -0.53 10.01
N ASP A 122 -19.55 -0.58 10.28
CA ASP A 122 -20.09 -0.38 11.64
C ASP A 122 -19.57 -1.44 12.62
N HIS A 123 -19.49 -2.71 12.20
CA HIS A 123 -18.86 -3.78 13.00
C HIS A 123 -17.42 -3.40 13.35
N LEU A 124 -16.61 -3.05 12.36
CA LEU A 124 -15.21 -2.71 12.58
C LEU A 124 -15.02 -1.44 13.41
N ASN A 125 -15.88 -0.44 13.23
CA ASN A 125 -15.87 0.80 13.99
C ASN A 125 -16.28 0.62 15.46
N ALA A 126 -17.10 -0.40 15.75
CA ALA A 126 -17.47 -0.76 17.12
C ALA A 126 -16.32 -1.39 17.91
N LEU A 127 -15.24 -1.86 17.26
CA LEU A 127 -14.07 -2.36 17.96
C LEU A 127 -13.34 -1.23 18.72
N PRO A 128 -12.69 -1.53 19.86
CA PRO A 128 -11.83 -0.58 20.55
C PRO A 128 -10.76 -0.03 19.60
N ALA A 129 -10.40 1.25 19.73
CA ALA A 129 -9.47 1.91 18.81
C ALA A 129 -8.12 1.17 18.64
N ALA A 130 -7.61 0.55 19.71
CA ALA A 130 -6.38 -0.24 19.70
C ALA A 130 -6.48 -1.57 18.93
N GLU A 131 -7.71 -2.05 18.68
CA GLU A 131 -7.99 -3.30 17.97
C GLU A 131 -8.56 -3.08 16.56
N ARG A 132 -8.79 -1.81 16.18
CA ARG A 132 -9.36 -1.49 14.87
C ARG A 132 -8.37 -1.85 13.77
N PRO A 133 -8.80 -2.65 12.78
CA PRO A 133 -7.97 -3.00 11.65
C PRO A 133 -7.74 -1.82 10.71
N VAL A 134 -6.93 -2.08 9.69
CA VAL A 134 -6.88 -1.30 8.46
C VAL A 134 -7.44 -2.14 7.32
N LEU A 135 -8.15 -1.47 6.41
CA LEU A 135 -8.78 -2.01 5.23
C LEU A 135 -8.15 -1.38 3.99
N PHE A 136 -7.81 -2.21 3.01
CA PHE A 136 -7.39 -1.75 1.70
C PHE A 136 -8.02 -2.57 0.57
N PHE A 137 -8.19 -1.95 -0.59
CA PHE A 137 -8.77 -2.60 -1.76
C PHE A 137 -7.71 -3.42 -2.50
N ASN A 138 -7.93 -4.74 -2.62
CA ASN A 138 -6.98 -5.63 -3.29
C ASN A 138 -7.09 -5.50 -4.80
N HIS A 139 -5.92 -5.55 -5.42
CA HIS A 139 -5.64 -5.75 -6.83
C HIS A 139 -6.77 -5.32 -7.78
N PRO A 140 -7.13 -4.02 -7.82
CA PRO A 140 -8.35 -3.52 -8.45
C PRO A 140 -8.33 -3.65 -9.98
N ALA A 141 -8.56 -4.86 -10.48
CA ALA A 141 -8.70 -5.10 -11.90
C ALA A 141 -9.95 -4.39 -12.43
N ALA A 142 -9.97 -4.12 -13.74
CA ALA A 142 -11.11 -3.46 -14.38
C ALA A 142 -12.43 -4.17 -14.03
N GLY A 143 -13.38 -3.42 -13.46
CA GLY A 143 -14.70 -3.92 -13.05
C GLY A 143 -14.79 -4.52 -11.64
N GLN A 144 -13.68 -4.71 -10.92
CA GLN A 144 -13.72 -5.18 -9.52
C GLN A 144 -14.04 -4.06 -8.52
N TRP A 145 -13.52 -2.86 -8.76
CA TRP A 145 -13.75 -1.68 -7.92
C TRP A 145 -14.14 -0.49 -8.80
N SER A 146 -14.92 0.43 -8.25
CA SER A 146 -15.34 1.65 -8.92
C SER A 146 -15.22 2.85 -7.99
N THR A 147 -15.21 4.06 -8.56
CA THR A 147 -15.26 5.29 -7.76
C THR A 147 -16.47 5.33 -6.84
N GLU A 148 -17.63 4.84 -7.32
CA GLU A 148 -18.85 4.76 -6.51
C GLU A 148 -18.67 3.84 -5.31
N SER A 149 -18.12 2.64 -5.50
CA SER A 149 -17.95 1.71 -4.39
C SER A 149 -16.92 2.21 -3.39
N ILE A 150 -15.77 2.72 -3.85
CA ILE A 150 -14.77 3.32 -2.96
C ILE A 150 -15.37 4.47 -2.16
N ASN A 151 -16.09 5.40 -2.80
CA ASN A 151 -16.73 6.51 -2.09
C ASN A 151 -17.73 6.05 -1.03
N ARG A 152 -18.45 4.96 -1.28
CA ARG A 152 -19.37 4.38 -0.29
C ARG A 152 -18.62 3.83 0.92
N TYR A 153 -17.52 3.11 0.71
CA TYR A 153 -16.65 2.65 1.79
C TYR A 153 -16.08 3.83 2.60
N LEU A 154 -15.59 4.86 1.92
CA LEU A 154 -15.02 6.04 2.58
C LEU A 154 -16.07 6.83 3.39
N ALA A 155 -17.32 6.88 2.90
CA ALA A 155 -18.43 7.51 3.62
C ALA A 155 -18.86 6.68 4.85
N ALA A 156 -18.94 5.35 4.71
CA ALA A 156 -19.29 4.44 5.81
C ALA A 156 -18.20 4.37 6.90
N ASP A 157 -16.94 4.64 6.56
CA ASP A 157 -15.83 4.70 7.53
C ASP A 157 -16.02 5.85 8.54
N GLY A 158 -16.84 6.87 8.22
CA GLY A 158 -17.17 7.97 9.13
C GLY A 158 -16.01 8.93 9.41
N ALA A 159 -14.81 8.68 8.89
CA ALA A 159 -13.59 9.49 9.05
C ALA A 159 -13.62 10.84 8.29
N LEU A 160 -14.80 11.33 7.91
CA LEU A 160 -14.98 12.64 7.28
C LEU A 160 -14.72 13.75 8.32
N GLY A 161 -13.48 14.22 8.44
CA GLY A 161 -13.22 15.56 9.00
C GLY A 161 -12.01 15.77 9.90
N GLY A 162 -11.10 14.81 10.09
CA GLY A 162 -9.90 15.07 10.89
C GLY A 162 -8.80 14.03 10.73
N VAL A 163 -7.55 14.49 10.81
CA VAL A 163 -6.31 13.67 10.78
C VAL A 163 -6.24 12.67 11.95
N GLU A 164 -7.10 12.82 12.96
CA GLU A 164 -7.16 11.97 14.15
C GLU A 164 -8.26 10.89 14.13
N ALA A 165 -9.17 10.89 13.15
CA ALA A 165 -10.10 9.78 13.01
C ALA A 165 -9.30 8.56 12.54
N ALA A 166 -9.23 7.51 13.38
CA ALA A 166 -8.63 6.24 13.06
C ALA A 166 -9.36 5.57 11.88
N GLY A 167 -9.06 6.01 10.65
CA GLY A 167 -9.71 5.54 9.44
C GLY A 167 -9.43 4.06 9.25
N LEU A 168 -10.51 3.29 9.09
CA LEU A 168 -10.43 1.88 8.72
C LEU A 168 -9.96 1.77 7.28
N VAL A 169 -10.53 2.58 6.37
CA VAL A 169 -10.25 2.49 4.93
C VAL A 169 -9.00 3.31 4.62
N VAL A 170 -7.87 2.61 4.46
CA VAL A 170 -6.55 3.24 4.37
C VAL A 170 -5.96 3.29 2.98
N GLY A 171 -6.33 2.39 2.05
CA GLY A 171 -5.59 2.32 0.79
C GLY A 171 -6.12 1.40 -0.29
N ILE A 172 -5.33 1.26 -1.33
CA ILE A 172 -5.59 0.42 -2.51
C ILE A 172 -4.28 -0.10 -3.09
N GLU A 173 -4.30 -1.32 -3.61
CA GLU A 173 -3.17 -1.87 -4.34
C GLU A 173 -3.02 -1.22 -5.72
N ALA A 174 -1.79 -0.85 -6.07
CA ALA A 174 -1.45 -0.19 -7.33
C ALA A 174 -1.50 -1.13 -8.54
N LEU A 175 -1.32 -2.42 -8.30
CA LEU A 175 -1.25 -3.47 -9.32
C LEU A 175 -1.65 -4.81 -8.70
N HIS A 176 -1.95 -5.78 -9.56
CA HIS A 176 -2.13 -7.17 -9.17
C HIS A 176 -0.84 -7.78 -8.56
N GLY A 177 -1.02 -8.68 -7.60
CA GLY A 177 0.02 -9.62 -7.16
C GLY A 177 0.25 -10.71 -8.21
N HIS A 178 0.59 -11.94 -7.81
CA HIS A 178 0.89 -13.04 -8.74
C HIS A 178 2.02 -12.69 -9.71
N GLN A 179 3.11 -12.25 -9.13
CA GLN A 179 4.04 -11.30 -9.69
C GLN A 179 4.93 -11.89 -10.80
N ALA A 180 5.21 -13.19 -10.72
CA ALA A 180 5.96 -13.91 -11.73
C ALA A 180 5.08 -14.36 -12.91
N HIS A 181 3.76 -14.22 -12.83
CA HIS A 181 2.87 -14.69 -13.89
C HIS A 181 2.99 -13.80 -15.14
N ALA A 182 3.12 -14.41 -16.32
CA ALA A 182 3.26 -13.69 -17.58
C ALA A 182 2.12 -12.70 -17.86
N LYS A 183 0.88 -13.07 -17.49
CA LYS A 183 -0.28 -12.19 -17.61
C LYS A 183 -0.11 -10.91 -16.79
N VAL A 184 0.44 -11.01 -15.58
CA VAL A 184 0.67 -9.87 -14.69
C VAL A 184 1.87 -9.06 -15.16
N ALA A 185 2.95 -9.73 -15.60
CA ALA A 185 4.12 -9.06 -16.15
C ALA A 185 3.82 -8.23 -17.41
N ALA A 186 2.83 -8.66 -18.20
CA ALA A 186 2.35 -7.93 -19.37
C ALA A 186 1.39 -6.78 -19.04
N MET A 187 0.90 -6.66 -17.80
CA MET A 187 0.08 -5.51 -17.42
C MET A 187 0.94 -4.25 -17.38
N ASP A 188 0.39 -3.14 -17.87
CA ASP A 188 0.98 -1.82 -17.69
C ASP A 188 0.46 -1.20 -16.37
N PRO A 189 1.31 -1.03 -15.35
CA PRO A 189 0.92 -0.36 -14.11
C PRO A 189 0.45 1.08 -14.34
N CYS A 190 0.84 1.72 -15.44
CA CYS A 190 0.37 3.05 -15.81
C CYS A 190 -1.11 3.08 -16.23
N ALA A 191 -1.66 1.94 -16.67
CA ALA A 191 -3.06 1.78 -17.06
C ALA A 191 -3.88 1.03 -16.00
N TYR A 192 -3.25 0.52 -14.94
CA TYR A 192 -3.93 -0.26 -13.91
C TYR A 192 -4.75 0.66 -12.99
N PRO A 193 -6.03 0.35 -12.67
CA PRO A 193 -6.92 1.29 -11.99
C PRO A 193 -6.41 1.88 -10.67
N GLY A 194 -5.60 1.12 -9.91
CA GLY A 194 -5.00 1.57 -8.65
C GLY A 194 -3.85 2.57 -8.80
N GLY A 195 -3.09 2.51 -9.92
CA GLY A 195 -1.89 3.34 -10.14
C GLY A 195 -2.00 4.36 -11.29
N ALA A 196 -3.01 4.22 -12.16
CA ALA A 196 -3.23 5.05 -13.33
C ALA A 196 -3.51 6.52 -12.98
N ILE A 197 -3.15 7.42 -13.89
CA ILE A 197 -3.46 8.85 -13.78
C ILE A 197 -4.97 9.03 -13.93
N GLY A 198 -5.60 9.72 -12.97
CA GLY A 198 -7.06 9.86 -12.91
C GLY A 198 -7.79 8.57 -12.49
N GLY A 199 -7.05 7.53 -12.10
CA GLY A 199 -7.57 6.26 -11.60
C GLY A 199 -8.24 6.37 -10.24
N LEU A 200 -8.54 5.22 -9.63
CA LEU A 200 -9.33 5.12 -8.40
C LEU A 200 -8.70 5.89 -7.23
N LEU A 201 -7.38 5.81 -7.11
CA LEU A 201 -6.60 6.48 -6.06
C LEU A 201 -6.69 8.02 -6.15
N ASP A 202 -6.54 8.57 -7.36
CA ASP A 202 -6.49 10.01 -7.59
C ASP A 202 -7.84 10.69 -7.24
N GLN A 203 -8.95 9.96 -7.33
CA GLN A 203 -10.26 10.43 -6.88
C GLN A 203 -10.34 10.60 -5.36
N VAL A 204 -9.64 9.77 -4.59
CA VAL A 204 -9.59 9.90 -3.12
C VAL A 204 -8.75 11.11 -2.72
N TYR A 205 -7.59 11.29 -3.35
CA TYR A 205 -6.75 12.47 -3.13
C TYR A 205 -7.44 13.76 -3.56
N ALA A 206 -8.26 13.71 -4.61
CA ALA A 206 -9.06 14.85 -5.05
C ALA A 206 -9.99 15.38 -3.95
N CYS A 207 -10.43 14.51 -3.03
CA CYS A 207 -11.23 14.84 -1.85
C CYS A 207 -10.40 15.27 -0.62
N GLN A 208 -9.11 15.57 -0.79
CA GLN A 208 -8.19 15.97 0.28
C GLN A 208 -8.09 14.94 1.42
N ARG A 209 -8.17 13.66 1.08
CA ARG A 209 -8.03 12.56 2.04
C ARG A 209 -6.69 11.84 1.82
N PRO A 210 -5.85 11.70 2.86
CA PRO A 210 -4.68 10.83 2.79
C PRO A 210 -5.11 9.40 2.51
N PHE A 211 -4.36 8.72 1.64
CA PHE A 211 -4.69 7.38 1.19
C PHE A 211 -3.41 6.65 0.80
N SER A 212 -3.31 5.38 1.16
CA SER A 212 -2.13 4.56 0.93
C SER A 212 -2.21 3.89 -0.44
N LEU A 213 -1.19 4.11 -1.25
CA LEU A 213 -0.87 3.30 -2.41
C LEU A 213 0.00 2.12 -1.97
N LEU A 214 -0.48 0.91 -2.22
CA LEU A 214 0.10 -0.34 -1.75
C LEU A 214 0.55 -1.22 -2.91
N LEU A 215 1.45 -2.17 -2.64
CA LEU A 215 1.75 -3.24 -3.58
C LEU A 215 2.24 -4.45 -2.81
N ASN A 216 1.45 -5.52 -2.85
CA ASN A 216 1.75 -6.76 -2.14
C ASN A 216 1.95 -7.91 -3.13
N SER A 217 2.30 -9.08 -2.62
CA SER A 217 2.64 -10.22 -3.48
C SER A 217 1.45 -10.98 -4.02
N ASP A 218 0.39 -11.12 -3.21
CA ASP A 218 -0.64 -12.14 -3.40
C ASP A 218 -0.01 -13.55 -3.56
N PHE A 219 1.11 -13.77 -2.86
CA PHE A 219 1.90 -14.99 -2.99
C PHE A 219 1.16 -16.17 -2.37
N HIS A 220 1.16 -17.30 -3.08
CA HIS A 220 0.53 -18.54 -2.62
C HIS A 220 1.58 -19.64 -2.51
N VAL A 221 2.10 -19.88 -1.30
CA VAL A 221 3.12 -20.92 -1.06
C VAL A 221 2.62 -22.32 -1.47
N HIS A 222 1.35 -22.62 -1.18
CA HIS A 222 0.72 -23.90 -1.48
C HIS A 222 0.45 -24.14 -2.97
N LYS A 223 0.65 -23.12 -3.83
CA LYS A 223 0.45 -23.23 -5.28
C LYS A 223 1.75 -23.35 -6.08
N GLN A 224 2.92 -23.27 -5.42
CA GLN A 224 4.21 -23.15 -6.11
C GLN A 224 4.52 -24.28 -7.11
N TRP A 225 4.08 -25.51 -6.85
CA TRP A 225 4.34 -26.63 -7.76
C TRP A 225 3.65 -26.53 -9.13
N HIS A 226 2.58 -25.76 -9.26
CA HIS A 226 1.80 -25.64 -10.50
C HIS A 226 1.63 -24.20 -10.99
N GLN A 227 1.77 -23.22 -10.10
CA GLN A 227 1.78 -21.79 -10.40
C GLN A 227 2.98 -21.15 -9.69
N PRO A 228 4.20 -21.31 -10.23
CA PRO A 228 5.39 -20.72 -9.66
C PRO A 228 5.28 -19.20 -9.58
N ASP A 229 5.63 -18.63 -8.43
CA ASP A 229 5.56 -17.21 -8.18
C ASP A 229 6.79 -16.72 -7.40
N TYR A 230 6.88 -15.41 -7.16
CA TYR A 230 7.91 -14.83 -6.32
C TYR A 230 7.54 -14.97 -4.83
N PRO A 231 8.42 -15.56 -4.00
CA PRO A 231 8.25 -15.53 -2.55
C PRO A 231 8.12 -14.11 -1.98
N LEU A 232 7.64 -14.04 -0.74
CA LEU A 232 7.42 -12.78 -0.02
C LEU A 232 8.65 -11.88 -0.06
N GLY A 233 8.44 -10.62 -0.43
CA GLY A 233 9.48 -9.62 -0.49
C GLY A 233 10.47 -9.77 -1.65
N VAL A 234 10.38 -10.76 -2.54
CA VAL A 234 11.34 -10.89 -3.65
C VAL A 234 11.19 -9.76 -4.68
N PHE A 235 9.99 -9.21 -4.87
CA PHE A 235 9.74 -8.20 -5.89
C PHE A 235 8.79 -7.10 -5.42
N ASN A 236 7.46 -7.30 -5.48
CA ASN A 236 6.47 -6.40 -4.92
C ASN A 236 6.62 -6.33 -3.41
N HIS A 237 6.63 -5.11 -2.89
CA HIS A 237 6.47 -4.83 -1.47
C HIS A 237 5.94 -3.41 -1.29
N VAL A 238 5.27 -3.20 -0.17
CA VAL A 238 4.93 -1.86 0.31
C VAL A 238 6.08 -1.32 1.14
N ARG A 239 6.31 -0.02 1.07
CA ARG A 239 7.13 0.73 2.02
C ARG A 239 6.21 1.61 2.86
N VAL A 240 6.27 1.49 4.17
CA VAL A 240 5.52 2.31 5.13
C VAL A 240 6.49 3.25 5.84
N GLY A 241 6.23 4.55 5.75
CA GLY A 241 7.02 5.58 6.39
C GLY A 241 6.62 5.72 7.86
N VAL A 242 7.56 5.42 8.75
CA VAL A 242 7.47 5.70 10.18
C VAL A 242 8.40 6.85 10.54
N GLU A 243 8.08 7.62 11.57
CA GLU A 243 8.91 8.76 11.96
C GLU A 243 10.32 8.30 12.36
N ALA A 244 11.34 8.95 11.81
CA ALA A 244 12.73 8.67 12.09
C ALA A 244 13.00 8.86 13.59
N GLY A 245 13.75 7.95 14.19
CA GLY A 245 14.03 7.95 15.63
C GLY A 245 12.94 7.28 16.48
N HIS A 246 11.77 6.98 15.94
CA HIS A 246 10.78 6.14 16.61
C HIS A 246 11.04 4.65 16.34
N PRO A 247 10.73 3.76 17.31
CA PRO A 247 10.82 2.33 17.09
C PRO A 247 9.82 1.90 16.00
N PRO A 248 10.18 0.94 15.14
CA PRO A 248 9.29 0.41 14.10
C PRO A 248 8.24 -0.54 14.70
N THR A 249 7.35 0.00 15.54
CA THR A 249 6.32 -0.80 16.23
C THR A 249 5.13 -1.10 15.32
N PRO A 250 4.34 -2.13 15.63
CA PRO A 250 3.04 -2.38 15.01
C PRO A 250 2.16 -1.13 14.91
N GLU A 251 2.11 -0.32 15.96
CA GLU A 251 1.30 0.91 16.01
C GLU A 251 1.83 1.97 15.04
N ALA A 252 3.15 2.11 14.94
CA ALA A 252 3.78 3.04 14.01
C ALA A 252 3.51 2.66 12.54
N ILE A 253 3.51 1.36 12.23
CA ILE A 253 3.14 0.84 10.90
C ILE A 253 1.68 1.22 10.58
N PHE A 254 0.75 0.95 11.50
CA PHE A 254 -0.66 1.31 11.32
C PHE A 254 -0.88 2.81 11.20
N ALA A 255 -0.16 3.62 11.98
CA ALA A 255 -0.21 5.08 11.88
C ALA A 255 0.29 5.56 10.50
N GLY A 256 1.38 4.98 9.99
CA GLY A 256 1.90 5.27 8.66
C GLY A 256 0.89 4.94 7.55
N LEU A 257 0.26 3.75 7.62
CA LEU A 257 -0.78 3.33 6.68
C LEU A 257 -1.99 4.27 6.71
N ARG A 258 -2.49 4.63 7.90
CA ARG A 258 -3.64 5.55 8.04
C ARG A 258 -3.34 6.96 7.53
N ARG A 259 -2.10 7.41 7.61
CA ARG A 259 -1.65 8.71 7.07
C ARG A 259 -1.33 8.67 5.59
N GLY A 260 -1.44 7.53 4.90
CA GLY A 260 -1.00 7.43 3.50
C GLY A 260 0.51 7.59 3.32
N ARG A 261 1.32 7.36 4.36
CA ARG A 261 2.79 7.43 4.32
C ARG A 261 3.35 6.17 3.65
N THR A 262 3.02 5.93 2.38
CA THR A 262 3.41 4.70 1.70
C THR A 262 4.01 4.91 0.32
N CYS A 263 4.83 3.93 -0.08
CA CYS A 263 5.25 3.73 -1.46
C CYS A 263 5.01 2.27 -1.86
N ALA A 264 4.64 2.05 -3.11
CA ALA A 264 4.54 0.75 -3.76
C ALA A 264 5.81 0.52 -4.61
N ALA A 265 6.53 -0.57 -4.36
CA ALA A 265 7.82 -0.83 -4.99
C ALA A 265 7.90 -2.20 -5.65
N GLN A 266 8.44 -2.25 -6.87
CA GLN A 266 8.74 -3.47 -7.61
C GLN A 266 10.25 -3.71 -7.66
N GLY A 267 10.75 -4.59 -6.79
CA GLY A 267 12.15 -4.89 -6.61
C GLY A 267 12.90 -3.84 -5.79
N TYR A 268 14.22 -3.98 -5.71
CA TYR A 268 15.09 -3.22 -4.81
C TYR A 268 15.97 -2.20 -5.51
N TRP A 269 15.62 -1.84 -6.74
CA TRP A 269 16.47 -1.04 -7.63
C TRP A 269 16.44 0.47 -7.31
N LEU A 270 15.50 0.94 -6.48
CA LEU A 270 15.36 2.34 -6.12
C LEU A 270 15.25 2.51 -4.61
N ASP A 271 15.96 3.50 -4.07
CA ASP A 271 15.79 4.00 -2.71
C ASP A 271 15.35 5.48 -2.73
N LEU A 272 14.20 5.77 -2.12
CA LEU A 272 13.67 7.13 -2.05
C LEU A 272 14.25 7.82 -0.81
N GLY A 273 15.08 8.83 -1.04
CA GLY A 273 15.65 9.67 0.02
C GLY A 273 14.68 10.72 0.53
N ASP A 274 14.04 11.44 -0.39
CA ASP A 274 13.13 12.55 -0.10
C ASP A 274 12.05 12.67 -1.17
N PHE A 275 10.82 12.90 -0.73
CA PHE A 275 9.75 13.44 -1.56
C PHE A 275 8.91 14.35 -0.67
N SER A 276 9.10 15.65 -0.85
CA SER A 276 8.54 16.67 0.03
C SER A 276 8.11 17.92 -0.73
N ALA A 277 7.14 18.62 -0.17
CA ALA A 277 6.78 19.99 -0.49
C ALA A 277 7.24 20.84 0.70
N ASP A 278 8.33 21.58 0.53
CA ASP A 278 9.08 22.23 1.61
C ASP A 278 9.47 21.22 2.72
N ASP A 279 8.77 21.22 3.85
CA ASP A 279 8.95 20.31 4.99
C ASP A 279 7.76 19.36 5.19
N HIS A 280 6.88 19.21 4.20
CA HIS A 280 5.74 18.30 4.22
C HIS A 280 6.00 17.10 3.33
N PHE A 281 5.80 15.89 3.84
CA PHE A 281 6.20 14.65 3.19
C PHE A 281 4.98 13.89 2.64
N ILE A 282 5.23 12.75 1.99
CA ILE A 282 4.18 11.82 1.58
C ILE A 282 3.21 11.59 2.74
N GLY A 283 1.91 11.74 2.50
CA GLY A 283 0.85 11.58 3.51
C GLY A 283 0.51 12.85 4.30
N ASP A 284 1.33 13.90 4.21
CA ASP A 284 1.04 15.19 4.83
C ASP A 284 0.22 16.09 3.88
N THR A 285 -0.30 17.20 4.42
CA THR A 285 -0.96 18.26 3.64
C THR A 285 -0.15 19.53 3.74
N TRP A 286 0.44 19.96 2.63
CA TRP A 286 1.15 21.22 2.53
C TRP A 286 0.15 22.38 2.40
N THR A 287 0.32 23.42 3.23
CA THR A 287 -0.63 24.55 3.32
C THR A 287 -0.02 25.91 2.96
N GLY A 288 1.03 25.95 2.14
CA GLY A 288 1.80 27.17 1.88
C GLY A 288 1.38 28.01 0.66
N GLY A 289 2.10 29.13 0.47
CA GLY A 289 2.08 29.96 -0.73
C GLY A 289 3.09 29.47 -1.78
N PRO A 290 4.01 30.28 -2.34
CA PRO A 290 5.05 29.73 -3.20
C PRO A 290 5.98 28.80 -2.41
N GLY A 291 6.13 27.55 -2.87
CA GLY A 291 6.97 26.53 -2.23
C GLY A 291 7.86 25.78 -3.23
N VAL A 292 8.66 24.85 -2.72
CA VAL A 292 9.52 23.97 -3.53
C VAL A 292 9.17 22.52 -3.27
N LEU A 293 8.92 21.78 -4.35
CA LEU A 293 8.82 20.34 -4.30
C LEU A 293 10.19 19.72 -4.57
N ARG A 294 10.63 18.84 -3.68
CA ARG A 294 11.94 18.19 -3.75
C ARG A 294 11.77 16.68 -3.87
N VAL A 295 12.51 16.10 -4.79
CA VAL A 295 12.58 14.65 -5.02
C VAL A 295 14.04 14.24 -4.99
N VAL A 296 14.39 13.31 -4.10
CA VAL A 296 15.74 12.73 -4.00
C VAL A 296 15.62 11.22 -3.98
N PHE A 297 16.36 10.54 -4.85
CA PHE A 297 16.44 9.09 -4.86
C PHE A 297 17.83 8.59 -5.30
N GLU A 298 18.11 7.33 -4.98
CA GLU A 298 19.24 6.56 -5.49
C GLU A 298 18.71 5.38 -6.31
N ALA A 299 19.20 5.18 -7.52
CA ALA A 299 18.82 4.04 -8.35
C ALA A 299 20.05 3.17 -8.69
N THR A 300 19.94 1.85 -8.50
CA THR A 300 21.00 0.90 -8.88
C THR A 300 20.96 0.54 -10.37
N GLU A 301 19.92 0.95 -11.07
CA GLU A 301 19.69 0.72 -12.50
C GLU A 301 19.28 2.05 -13.16
N ALA A 302 19.43 2.15 -14.48
CA ALA A 302 18.99 3.32 -15.21
C ALA A 302 17.47 3.54 -15.11
N VAL A 303 17.08 4.80 -15.03
CA VAL A 303 15.70 5.26 -14.91
C VAL A 303 15.22 5.70 -16.29
N GLU A 304 14.11 5.13 -16.77
CA GLU A 304 13.47 5.52 -18.03
C GLU A 304 12.90 6.93 -17.91
N LYS A 305 12.21 7.20 -16.79
CA LYS A 305 11.58 8.49 -16.48
C LYS A 305 11.13 8.60 -15.02
N VAL A 306 11.04 9.84 -14.55
CA VAL A 306 10.41 10.24 -13.28
C VAL A 306 9.26 11.18 -13.59
N GLU A 307 8.06 10.85 -13.15
CA GLU A 307 6.85 11.63 -13.40
C GLU A 307 6.30 12.17 -12.08
N LEU A 308 6.11 13.48 -12.02
CA LEU A 308 5.27 14.11 -11.00
C LEU A 308 3.83 14.10 -11.50
N ILE A 309 2.96 13.37 -10.82
CA ILE A 309 1.57 13.18 -11.21
C ILE A 309 0.67 13.89 -10.20
N GLY A 310 -0.37 14.57 -10.67
CA GLY A 310 -1.36 15.15 -9.79
C GLY A 310 -2.13 16.29 -10.43
N ARG A 311 -2.52 17.26 -9.60
CA ARG A 311 -3.18 18.48 -10.06
C ARG A 311 -2.86 19.64 -9.13
N TRP A 312 -2.61 20.81 -9.72
CA TRP A 312 -2.41 22.06 -8.99
C TRP A 312 -3.70 22.78 -8.62
N GLN A 313 -4.83 22.43 -9.23
CA GLN A 313 -6.10 23.15 -9.07
C GLN A 313 -7.25 22.17 -8.79
N PRO A 314 -8.27 22.54 -7.98
CA PRO A 314 -9.32 21.61 -7.55
C PRO A 314 -10.18 21.08 -8.70
N ASN A 315 -10.35 21.89 -9.74
CA ASN A 315 -11.18 21.57 -10.91
C ASN A 315 -10.37 21.00 -12.09
N ALA A 316 -9.04 20.90 -11.96
CA ALA A 316 -8.21 20.29 -12.98
C ALA A 316 -8.30 18.74 -12.91
N ALA A 317 -8.26 18.11 -14.08
CA ALA A 317 -8.05 16.67 -14.16
C ALA A 317 -6.61 16.32 -13.72
N PRO A 318 -6.38 15.20 -13.02
CA PRO A 318 -5.04 14.71 -12.76
C PRO A 318 -4.27 14.46 -14.06
N ALA A 319 -2.99 14.84 -14.08
CA ALA A 319 -2.10 14.71 -15.23
C ALA A 319 -0.65 14.46 -14.79
N VAL A 320 0.24 14.17 -15.75
CA VAL A 320 1.68 14.37 -15.54
C VAL A 320 1.91 15.88 -15.53
N LEU A 321 2.30 16.41 -14.38
CA LEU A 321 2.56 17.83 -14.18
C LEU A 321 3.94 18.20 -14.70
N GLU A 322 4.92 17.35 -14.42
CA GLU A 322 6.31 17.50 -14.80
C GLU A 322 6.91 16.12 -15.05
N CYS A 323 7.87 16.04 -15.97
CA CYS A 323 8.57 14.80 -16.33
C CYS A 323 10.08 15.04 -16.37
N LEU A 324 10.83 14.21 -15.64
CA LEU A 324 12.26 14.08 -15.79
C LEU A 324 12.53 12.92 -16.74
N GLU A 325 13.13 13.23 -17.89
CA GLU A 325 13.58 12.24 -18.88
C GLU A 325 14.63 11.29 -18.30
N SER A 326 15.01 10.30 -19.11
CA SER A 326 15.92 9.21 -18.74
C SER A 326 17.16 9.66 -17.96
N ARG A 327 17.51 8.91 -16.92
CA ARG A 327 18.70 9.13 -16.08
C ARG A 327 19.53 7.86 -15.97
N PRO A 328 20.87 7.95 -15.96
CA PRO A 328 21.70 6.81 -15.61
C PRO A 328 21.45 6.38 -14.15
N ALA A 329 21.90 5.17 -13.80
CA ALA A 329 21.95 4.74 -12.41
C ALA A 329 22.78 5.72 -11.55
N GLY A 330 22.42 5.84 -10.27
CA GLY A 330 23.06 6.71 -9.28
C GLY A 330 22.07 7.62 -8.57
N SER A 331 22.62 8.63 -7.88
CA SER A 331 21.84 9.64 -7.16
C SER A 331 21.17 10.63 -8.11
N CYS A 332 19.94 10.98 -7.81
CA CYS A 332 19.20 12.04 -8.48
C CYS A 332 18.54 12.97 -7.46
N GLU A 333 18.67 14.27 -7.71
CA GLU A 333 17.92 15.31 -7.02
C GLU A 333 17.19 16.16 -8.07
N TRP A 334 15.89 16.36 -7.84
CA TRP A 334 15.02 17.12 -8.72
C TRP A 334 14.18 18.08 -7.88
N MET A 335 14.24 19.36 -8.23
CA MET A 335 13.48 20.43 -7.55
C MET A 335 12.52 21.10 -8.54
N LEU A 336 11.30 21.32 -8.07
CA LEU A 336 10.20 21.90 -8.84
C LEU A 336 9.55 23.02 -8.04
N LYS A 337 9.03 24.04 -8.72
CA LYS A 337 8.29 25.11 -8.06
C LYS A 337 6.84 24.69 -7.84
N ILE A 338 6.31 24.93 -6.65
CA ILE A 338 4.89 24.77 -6.35
C ILE A 338 4.19 26.10 -6.65
N PRO A 339 3.13 26.12 -7.48
CA PRO A 339 2.32 27.31 -7.71
C PRO A 339 1.78 27.89 -6.40
N SER A 340 1.75 29.21 -6.26
CA SER A 340 1.34 29.88 -5.01
C SER A 340 -0.13 29.66 -4.63
N ASP A 341 -0.93 29.20 -5.57
CA ASP A 341 -2.36 28.91 -5.42
C ASP A 341 -2.66 27.41 -5.50
N ALA A 342 -1.65 26.55 -5.33
CA ALA A 342 -1.79 25.11 -5.49
C ALA A 342 -2.80 24.51 -4.50
N GLN A 343 -3.84 23.88 -5.04
CA GLN A 343 -4.86 23.13 -4.32
C GLN A 343 -5.15 21.82 -5.06
N GLY A 344 -4.85 20.69 -4.42
CA GLY A 344 -4.90 19.39 -5.06
C GLY A 344 -3.97 18.39 -4.40
N PHE A 345 -3.18 17.70 -5.20
CA PHE A 345 -2.25 16.68 -4.71
C PHE A 345 -1.14 16.45 -5.74
N VAL A 346 -0.04 15.86 -5.27
CA VAL A 346 1.08 15.40 -6.10
C VAL A 346 1.59 14.07 -5.60
N ARG A 347 1.95 13.16 -6.51
CA ARG A 347 2.56 11.86 -6.23
C ARG A 347 3.63 11.53 -7.26
N LEU A 348 4.51 10.60 -6.94
CA LEU A 348 5.60 10.19 -7.81
C LEU A 348 5.33 8.85 -8.49
N ARG A 349 5.80 8.75 -9.73
CA ARG A 349 6.04 7.49 -10.44
C ARG A 349 7.44 7.50 -11.02
N ILE A 350 8.24 6.49 -10.71
CA ILE A 350 9.59 6.30 -11.25
C ILE A 350 9.65 4.93 -11.93
N ILE A 351 10.15 4.92 -13.16
CA ILE A 351 10.11 3.75 -14.05
C ILE A 351 11.54 3.34 -14.37
N ALA A 352 11.89 2.08 -14.08
CA ALA A 352 13.19 1.55 -14.46
C ALA A 352 13.24 1.32 -15.98
N GLU A 353 14.39 1.63 -16.60
CA GLU A 353 14.64 1.31 -18.01
C GLU A 353 14.75 -0.20 -18.22
N SER A 354 15.40 -0.88 -17.28
CA SER A 354 15.54 -2.33 -17.27
C SER A 354 14.19 -3.02 -17.06
N ARG A 355 13.90 -3.97 -17.96
CA ARG A 355 12.73 -4.86 -17.87
C ARG A 355 13.09 -6.20 -17.21
N VAL A 356 14.31 -6.37 -16.71
CA VAL A 356 14.76 -7.62 -16.08
C VAL A 356 14.11 -7.77 -14.72
N ARG A 357 13.44 -8.90 -14.52
CA ARG A 357 12.82 -9.34 -13.26
C ARG A 357 13.48 -10.64 -12.77
N PRO A 358 13.34 -11.00 -11.48
CA PRO A 358 13.84 -12.28 -10.98
C PRO A 358 13.25 -13.48 -11.72
N THR A 359 13.95 -14.61 -11.76
CA THR A 359 13.35 -15.90 -12.16
C THR A 359 12.32 -16.32 -11.09
N PRO A 360 11.17 -16.92 -11.43
CA PRO A 360 10.75 -17.43 -12.75
C PRO A 360 10.01 -16.43 -13.65
N GLY A 361 9.74 -15.21 -13.19
CA GLY A 361 8.89 -14.29 -13.95
C GLY A 361 9.54 -13.73 -15.21
N PRO A 362 8.75 -13.47 -16.26
CA PRO A 362 9.27 -12.95 -17.51
C PRO A 362 9.66 -11.46 -17.37
N PRO A 363 10.39 -10.90 -18.35
CA PRO A 363 10.66 -9.47 -18.40
C PRO A 363 9.37 -8.65 -18.36
N GLY A 364 9.43 -7.50 -17.69
CA GLY A 364 8.31 -6.57 -17.59
C GLY A 364 8.75 -5.29 -16.88
N PRO A 365 7.93 -4.22 -16.93
CA PRO A 365 8.29 -2.96 -16.29
C PRO A 365 8.51 -3.11 -14.79
N LYS A 366 9.36 -2.27 -14.20
CA LYS A 366 9.51 -2.12 -12.75
C LYS A 366 9.20 -0.69 -12.37
N HIS A 367 8.30 -0.53 -11.41
CA HIS A 367 7.84 0.78 -10.94
C HIS A 367 8.17 0.99 -9.48
N PHE A 368 8.39 2.26 -9.17
CA PHE A 368 8.25 2.81 -7.83
C PHE A 368 7.14 3.86 -7.87
N LEU A 369 6.16 3.76 -7.00
CA LEU A 369 5.02 4.66 -6.93
C LEU A 369 4.88 5.16 -5.50
N SER A 370 4.63 6.45 -5.30
CA SER A 370 4.33 6.98 -3.97
C SER A 370 2.84 7.24 -3.79
N SER A 371 2.41 7.26 -2.53
CA SER A 371 1.21 8.00 -2.14
C SER A 371 1.42 9.51 -2.31
N ALA A 372 0.35 10.29 -2.14
CA ALA A 372 0.38 11.71 -2.41
C ALA A 372 0.86 12.57 -1.23
N ILE A 373 1.41 13.74 -1.56
CA ILE A 373 1.38 14.94 -0.72
C ILE A 373 0.13 15.71 -1.14
N LEU A 374 -0.72 16.05 -0.17
CA LEU A 374 -1.90 16.90 -0.43
C LEU A 374 -1.51 18.37 -0.42
N LEU A 375 -2.19 19.18 -1.21
CA LEU A 375 -1.92 20.61 -1.38
C LEU A 375 -3.18 21.41 -1.05
N ASP A 376 -3.07 22.35 -0.11
CA ASP A 376 -4.17 23.24 0.29
C ASP A 376 -3.66 24.65 0.63
N ALA A 377 -3.27 25.41 -0.42
CA ALA A 377 -2.85 26.81 -0.31
C ALA A 377 -3.99 27.78 0.13
N SER A 378 -5.18 27.28 0.47
CA SER A 378 -6.30 28.11 0.92
C SER A 378 -6.28 28.39 2.42
N ARG A 379 -5.63 27.53 3.22
CA ARG A 379 -5.63 27.60 4.69
C ARG A 379 -4.78 28.73 5.29
N ASP A 380 -3.89 29.33 4.51
CA ASP A 380 -3.04 30.46 4.90
C ASP A 380 -3.68 31.85 4.62
N ARG A 381 -4.94 31.90 4.16
CA ARG A 381 -5.67 33.14 3.84
C ARG A 381 -6.74 33.53 4.86
#